data_AF-A0A7S0ZD98-F1
#
_entry.id   AF-A0A7S0ZD98-F1
#
_cell.length_a   1.000
_cell.length_b   1.000
_cell.length_c   1.000
_cell.angle_alpha   90.00
_cell.angle_beta   90.00
_cell.angle_gamma   90.00
#
_symmetry.space_group_name_H-M   'P 1'
#
loop_
_entity.id
_entity.type
_entity.pdbx_description
1 polymer ?
#
loop_
_entity_poly.entity_id
_entity_poly.type
_entity_poly.pdbx_seq_one_letter_code
_entity_poly.pdbx_strand_id
1 'polypeptide(L)'
;ELSSKLEGMDILKTTQSGWEKFYRDQWTTLGDTTERILATTLEVEWSLKDSVDYHAVNYSDLFDNIVQHIISTFLGDPKEGIYSNGVQHTMYTIGESVLRQFQDV
;
A
#
# COMPACT_ATOMS: atom_id res chain seq x y z
N GLU A 1 20.95 -4.05 10.89
CA GLU A 1 19.69 -3.56 10.30
C GLU A 1 19.93 -2.31 9.47
N LEU A 2 19.62 -2.40 8.17
CA LEU A 2 19.64 -1.30 7.21
C LEU A 2 18.21 -1.09 6.71
N SER A 3 17.64 0.10 6.93
CA SER A 3 16.30 0.45 6.45
C SER A 3 16.32 1.45 5.30
N SER A 4 15.25 1.43 4.51
CA SER A 4 14.96 2.37 3.42
C SER A 4 13.51 2.82 3.54
N LYS A 5 13.23 4.08 3.17
CA LYS A 5 11.91 4.69 3.31
C LYS A 5 11.52 5.45 2.05
N LEU A 6 10.25 5.34 1.66
CA LEU A 6 9.54 6.30 0.81
C LEU A 6 8.62 7.14 1.70
N GLU A 7 8.67 8.46 1.54
CA GLU A 7 7.83 9.40 2.27
C GLU A 7 7.35 10.52 1.34
N GLY A 8 6.12 11.00 1.56
CA GLY A 8 5.60 12.17 0.83
C GLY A 8 5.11 11.88 -0.59
N MET A 9 4.77 10.63 -0.92
CA MET A 9 4.22 10.30 -2.24
C MET A 9 2.70 10.35 -2.23
N ASP A 10 2.13 11.33 -2.92
CA ASP A 10 0.68 11.44 -3.07
C ASP A 10 0.15 10.48 -4.13
N ILE A 11 -0.86 9.68 -3.76
CA ILE A 11 -1.57 8.77 -4.65
C ILE A 11 -3.08 8.94 -4.49
N LEU A 12 -3.79 8.74 -5.61
CA LEU A 12 -5.23 8.90 -5.66
C LEU A 12 -5.85 7.91 -6.64
N LYS A 13 -6.99 7.33 -6.25
CA LYS A 13 -7.95 6.73 -7.18
C LYS A 13 -9.34 7.34 -6.96
N THR A 14 -10.03 7.61 -8.06
CA THR A 14 -11.32 8.33 -8.06
C THR A 14 -12.52 7.44 -7.80
N THR A 15 -12.33 6.12 -7.81
CA THR A 15 -13.37 5.10 -7.57
C THR A 15 -12.70 3.82 -7.04
N GLN A 16 -13.39 2.68 -7.06
CA GLN A 16 -12.89 1.39 -6.57
C GLN A 16 -12.46 1.47 -5.08
N SER A 17 -13.15 2.28 -4.29
CA SER A 17 -13.04 2.32 -2.84
C SER A 17 -14.42 2.48 -2.23
N GLY A 18 -14.68 1.73 -1.16
CA GLY A 18 -15.86 1.88 -0.33
C GLY A 18 -15.52 1.83 1.15
N TRP A 19 -16.54 2.06 1.97
CA TRP A 19 -16.52 1.92 3.41
C TRP A 19 -17.94 1.68 3.92
N GLU A 20 -18.21 0.46 4.39
CA GLU A 20 -19.53 0.01 4.81
C GLU A 20 -19.43 -0.98 5.98
N LYS A 21 -20.56 -1.29 6.62
CA LYS A 21 -20.65 -2.33 7.68
C LYS A 21 -19.73 -2.10 8.89
N PHE A 22 -19.37 -0.84 9.16
CA PHE A 22 -18.62 -0.48 10.36
C PHE A 22 -19.52 -0.41 11.60
N TYR A 23 -18.90 -0.41 12.78
CA TYR A 23 -19.61 -0.26 14.05
C TYR A 23 -20.39 1.05 14.11
N ARG A 24 -21.63 0.99 14.57
CA ARG A 24 -22.53 2.15 14.68
C ARG A 24 -22.98 2.31 16.12
N ASP A 25 -22.82 3.53 16.62
CA ASP A 25 -23.35 3.99 17.90
C ASP A 25 -24.30 5.19 17.69
N GLN A 26 -24.79 5.75 18.80
CA GLN A 26 -25.67 6.92 18.82
C GLN A 26 -25.03 8.20 18.25
N TRP A 27 -23.72 8.22 18.02
CA TRP A 27 -22.97 9.36 17.47
C TRP A 27 -22.56 9.14 16.01
N THR A 28 -22.82 7.95 15.46
CA THR A 28 -22.40 7.58 14.12
C THR A 28 -23.34 8.15 13.07
N THR A 29 -22.95 9.26 12.45
CA THR A 29 -23.69 9.92 11.36
C THR A 29 -23.20 9.52 9.97
N LEU A 30 -22.03 8.87 9.88
CA LEU A 30 -21.43 8.45 8.61
C LEU A 30 -22.30 7.39 7.92
N GLY A 31 -22.66 7.63 6.66
CA GLY A 31 -23.35 6.65 5.82
C GLY A 31 -22.39 5.56 5.32
N ASP A 32 -22.94 4.38 5.01
CA ASP A 32 -22.19 3.39 4.22
C ASP A 32 -22.02 3.91 2.79
N THR A 33 -20.89 3.59 2.15
CA THR A 33 -20.67 3.84 0.74
C THR A 33 -19.95 2.68 0.06
N THR A 34 -20.37 2.34 -1.15
CA THR A 34 -19.67 1.40 -2.03
C THR A 34 -18.74 2.10 -3.01
N GLU A 35 -18.74 3.44 -3.03
CA GLU A 35 -17.97 4.25 -3.98
C GLU A 35 -17.53 5.59 -3.35
N ARG A 36 -16.24 5.89 -3.39
CA ARG A 36 -15.64 7.15 -2.94
C ARG A 36 -14.25 7.33 -3.54
N ILE A 37 -13.77 8.57 -3.50
CA ILE A 37 -12.35 8.88 -3.73
C ILE A 37 -11.52 8.30 -2.57
N LEU A 38 -10.40 7.67 -2.92
CA LEU A 38 -9.34 7.32 -1.99
C LEU A 38 -8.06 8.06 -2.38
N ALA A 39 -7.69 9.05 -1.57
CA ALA A 39 -6.47 9.84 -1.71
C ALA A 39 -5.66 9.75 -0.41
N THR A 40 -4.36 9.51 -0.52
CA THR A 40 -3.45 9.41 0.62
C THR A 40 -2.03 9.80 0.22
N THR A 41 -1.25 10.25 1.19
CA THR A 41 0.20 10.35 1.08
C THR A 41 0.79 9.05 1.62
N LEU A 42 1.61 8.38 0.83
CA LEU A 42 2.27 7.14 1.21
C LEU A 42 3.51 7.42 2.06
N GLU A 43 3.60 6.65 3.15
CA GLU A 43 4.82 6.46 3.92
C GLU A 43 5.05 4.96 4.08
N VAL A 44 6.18 4.47 3.59
CA VAL A 44 6.54 3.05 3.64
C VAL A 44 8.00 2.92 4.00
N GLU A 45 8.29 2.12 5.03
CA GLU A 45 9.64 1.79 5.47
C GLU A 45 9.82 0.28 5.41
N TRP A 46 11.00 -0.16 4.99
CA TRP A 46 11.37 -1.56 4.99
C TRP A 46 12.83 -1.75 5.39
N SER A 47 13.12 -2.86 6.06
CA SER A 47 14.46 -3.26 6.49
C SER A 47 14.93 -4.46 5.68
N LEU A 48 16.22 -4.51 5.36
CA LEU A 48 16.81 -5.72 4.78
C LEU A 48 17.18 -6.73 5.87
N LYS A 49 16.97 -8.01 5.58
CA LYS A 49 17.39 -9.12 6.44
C LYS A 49 18.90 -9.10 6.66
N ASP A 50 19.34 -9.46 7.87
CA ASP A 50 20.77 -9.51 8.23
C ASP A 50 21.55 -10.58 7.41
N SER A 51 20.86 -11.50 6.73
CA SER A 51 21.47 -12.51 5.86
C SER A 51 21.88 -11.99 4.47
N VAL A 52 21.50 -10.76 4.12
CA VAL A 52 21.78 -10.15 2.81
C VAL A 52 23.19 -9.56 2.81
N ASP A 53 23.96 -9.79 1.74
CA ASP A 53 25.20 -9.07 1.50
C ASP A 53 24.88 -7.64 1.03
N TYR A 54 24.93 -6.69 1.96
CA TYR A 54 24.63 -5.28 1.69
C TYR A 54 25.50 -4.66 0.59
N HIS A 55 26.70 -5.19 0.31
CA HIS A 55 27.56 -4.65 -0.75
C HIS A 55 27.15 -5.09 -2.15
N ALA A 56 26.33 -6.13 -2.28
CA ALA A 56 25.87 -6.68 -3.54
C ALA A 56 24.47 -6.16 -3.97
N VAL A 57 23.77 -5.43 -3.10
CA VAL A 57 22.42 -4.93 -3.37
C VAL A 57 22.45 -3.71 -4.29
N ASN A 58 21.71 -3.77 -5.41
CA ASN A 58 21.39 -2.57 -6.17
C ASN A 58 20.18 -1.87 -5.52
N TYR A 59 20.47 -0.92 -4.62
CA TYR A 59 19.44 -0.21 -3.85
C TYR A 59 18.47 0.61 -4.70
N SER A 60 18.95 1.23 -5.79
CA SER A 60 18.09 2.00 -6.68
C SER A 60 17.07 1.11 -7.38
N ASP A 61 17.52 0.00 -7.96
CA ASP A 61 16.61 -0.96 -8.61
C ASP A 61 15.63 -1.57 -7.60
N LEU A 62 16.10 -1.91 -6.40
CA LEU A 62 15.23 -2.47 -5.36
C LEU A 62 14.15 -1.47 -4.94
N PHE A 63 14.54 -0.22 -4.70
CA PHE A 63 13.62 0.86 -4.34
C PHE A 63 12.57 1.07 -5.43
N ASP A 64 12.98 1.22 -6.70
CA ASP A 64 12.06 1.45 -7.81
C ASP A 64 11.08 0.28 -7.98
N ASN A 65 11.56 -0.96 -7.86
CA ASN A 65 10.70 -2.14 -7.96
C ASN A 65 9.70 -2.24 -6.80
N ILE A 66 10.11 -1.97 -5.56
CA ILE A 66 9.20 -1.96 -4.40
C ILE A 66 8.13 -0.89 -4.57
N VAL A 67 8.53 0.34 -4.94
CA VAL A 67 7.58 1.46 -5.13
C VAL A 67 6.59 1.16 -6.26
N GLN A 68 7.07 0.64 -7.40
CA GLN A 68 6.18 0.23 -8.50
C GLN A 68 5.20 -0.87 -8.07
N HIS A 69 5.66 -1.83 -7.26
CA HIS A 69 4.82 -2.92 -6.74
C HIS A 69 3.76 -2.43 -5.75
N ILE A 70 4.11 -1.45 -4.89
CA ILE A 70 3.15 -0.79 -3.98
C ILE A 70 2.07 -0.07 -4.79
N ILE A 71 2.47 0.73 -5.79
CA ILE A 71 1.54 1.49 -6.64
C ILE A 71 0.62 0.55 -7.41
N SER A 72 1.15 -0.51 -8.01
CA SER A 72 0.35 -1.49 -8.76
C SER A 72 -0.62 -2.24 -7.84
N THR A 73 -0.22 -2.55 -6.61
CA THR A 73 -1.09 -3.18 -5.61
C THR A 73 -2.22 -2.23 -5.17
N PHE A 74 -1.95 -0.93 -5.04
CA PHE A 74 -2.95 0.07 -4.66
C PHE A 74 -3.97 0.37 -5.77
N LEU A 75 -3.49 0.55 -7.01
CA LEU A 75 -4.29 0.94 -8.17
C LEU A 75 -4.97 -0.25 -8.83
N GLY A 76 -4.34 -1.42 -8.85
CA GLY A 76 -4.81 -2.61 -9.54
C GLY A 76 -4.53 -2.59 -11.04
N ASP A 77 -5.33 -3.34 -11.80
CA ASP A 77 -5.25 -3.35 -13.26
C ASP A 77 -5.55 -1.94 -13.82
N PRO A 78 -4.77 -1.41 -14.78
CA PRO A 78 -5.01 -0.06 -15.31
C PRO A 78 -6.38 0.16 -15.99
N LYS A 79 -7.07 -0.90 -16.41
CA LYS A 79 -8.40 -0.83 -17.02
C LYS A 79 -9.52 -1.05 -16.02
N GLU A 80 -9.37 -2.03 -15.14
CA GLU A 80 -10.44 -2.47 -14.21
C GLU A 80 -10.28 -1.91 -12.78
N GLY A 81 -9.07 -1.52 -12.42
CA GLY A 81 -8.67 -1.15 -11.06
C GLY A 81 -8.73 -2.33 -10.09
N ILE A 82 -8.63 -2.02 -8.80
CA ILE A 82 -8.86 -2.97 -7.71
C ILE A 82 -9.70 -2.32 -6.61
N TYR A 83 -10.75 -3.01 -6.19
CA TYR A 83 -11.65 -2.54 -5.15
C TYR A 83 -11.00 -2.61 -3.76
N SER A 84 -11.08 -1.51 -3.01
CA SER A 84 -10.68 -1.41 -1.61
C SER A 84 -11.92 -1.24 -0.72
N ASN A 85 -12.20 -2.23 0.12
CA ASN A 85 -13.28 -2.18 1.11
C ASN A 85 -12.90 -1.43 2.40
N GLY A 86 -11.66 -0.93 2.48
CA GLY A 86 -11.13 -0.23 3.65
C GLY A 86 -9.63 0.01 3.50
N VAL A 87 -9.15 1.15 4.01
CA VAL A 87 -7.74 1.54 3.90
C VAL A 87 -6.84 0.55 4.63
N GLN A 88 -7.30 0.01 5.76
CA GLN A 88 -6.58 -0.99 6.56
C GLN A 88 -6.36 -2.28 5.77
N HIS A 89 -7.36 -2.73 5.00
CA HIS A 89 -7.21 -3.91 4.15
C HIS A 89 -6.18 -3.66 3.06
N THR A 90 -6.27 -2.53 2.35
CA THR A 90 -5.29 -2.15 1.32
C THR A 90 -3.88 -2.04 1.87
N MET A 91 -3.70 -1.41 3.04
CA MET A 91 -2.40 -1.31 3.72
C MET A 91 -1.81 -2.69 4.03
N TYR A 92 -2.61 -3.60 4.58
CA TYR A 92 -2.18 -4.97 4.85
C TYR A 92 -1.79 -5.72 3.57
N THR A 93 -2.64 -5.65 2.53
CA THR A 93 -2.39 -6.30 1.24
C THR A 93 -1.10 -5.79 0.59
N ILE A 94 -0.81 -4.49 0.67
CA ILE A 94 0.44 -3.92 0.19
C ILE A 94 1.63 -4.54 0.94
N GLY A 95 1.62 -4.51 2.27
CA GLY A 95 2.71 -5.06 3.08
C GLY A 95 2.94 -6.55 2.84
N GLU A 96 1.87 -7.34 2.81
CA GLU A 96 1.94 -8.77 2.49
C GLU A 96 2.49 -9.02 1.08
N SER A 97 2.02 -8.25 0.09
CA SER A 97 2.43 -8.38 -1.31
C SER A 97 3.92 -8.06 -1.49
N VAL A 98 4.43 -7.03 -0.80
CA VAL A 98 5.86 -6.67 -0.81
C VAL A 98 6.70 -7.78 -0.19
N LEU A 99 6.36 -8.24 1.03
CA LEU A 99 7.13 -9.30 1.71
C LEU A 99 7.12 -10.64 0.95
N ARG A 100 6.07 -10.91 0.17
CA ARG A 100 6.01 -12.09 -0.71
C ARG A 100 6.91 -11.94 -1.94
N GLN A 101 6.95 -10.76 -2.54
CA GLN A 101 7.71 -10.52 -3.78
C GLN A 101 9.21 -10.30 -3.52
N PHE A 102 9.57 -9.59 -2.45
CA PHE A 102 10.94 -9.18 -2.14
C PHE A 102 11.45 -9.92 -0.91
N GLN A 103 12.01 -11.11 -1.11
CA GLN A 103 12.42 -12.00 -0.02
C GLN A 103 13.63 -11.51 0.79
N ASP A 104 14.35 -10.48 0.32
CA ASP A 104 15.46 -9.86 1.06
C ASP A 104 14.99 -8.81 2.07
N VAL A 105 13.73 -8.38 1.92
CA VAL A 105 12.99 -7.51 2.83
C VAL A 105 12.31 -8.35 3.94
#